data_AF-A0A3D4I509-F1
#
_entry.id   AF-A0A3D4I509-F1
#
_cell.length_a   1.000
_cell.length_b   1.000
_cell.length_c   1.000
_cell.angle_alpha   90.00
_cell.angle_beta   90.00
_cell.angle_gamma   90.00
#
_symmetry.space_group_name_H-M   'P 1'
#
loop_
_entity.id
_entity.type
_entity.pdbx_description
1 polymer ?
#
loop_
_entity_poly.entity_id
_entity_poly.type
_entity_poly.pdbx_seq_one_letter_code
_entity_poly.pdbx_strand_id
1 'polypeptide(L)'
;MNVSAFFAGMVSAYYMYSEFIAGFFPMHYAMIWAALTAVSPFLAYICWYAKGTGRTAAIISSLIVGTAGWTTVHIGMGYISVTSILDVIMLVISIAVLWRNAVKQSLVMLGLGVLTLMVLQFVMPFGF
;
A
#
# COMPACT_ATOMS: atom_id res chain seq x y z
N MET A 1 -17.66 -19.12 5.01
CA MET A 1 -17.97 -17.74 5.47
C MET A 1 -17.59 -16.79 4.35
N ASN A 2 -18.51 -15.90 3.94
CA ASN A 2 -18.35 -15.08 2.74
C ASN A 2 -17.57 -13.80 3.06
N VAL A 3 -16.59 -13.45 2.22
CA VAL A 3 -15.77 -12.22 2.34
C VAL A 3 -16.65 -10.97 2.38
N SER A 4 -17.76 -10.95 1.64
CA SER A 4 -18.76 -9.89 1.66
C SER A 4 -19.44 -9.72 3.03
N ALA A 5 -19.72 -10.82 3.74
CA ALA A 5 -20.33 -10.78 5.06
C ALA A 5 -19.35 -10.24 6.12
N PHE A 6 -18.05 -10.51 5.98
CA PHE A 6 -17.02 -9.92 6.84
C PHE A 6 -16.97 -8.39 6.69
N PHE A 7 -16.97 -7.91 5.44
CA PHE A 7 -16.96 -6.48 5.14
C PHE A 7 -18.24 -5.77 5.58
N ALA A 8 -19.41 -6.38 5.35
CA ALA A 8 -20.69 -5.87 5.87
C ALA A 8 -20.69 -5.80 7.40
N GLY A 9 -20.19 -6.86 8.07
CA GLY A 9 -20.05 -6.93 9.52
C GLY A 9 -19.15 -5.83 10.09
N MET A 10 -18.02 -5.55 9.44
CA MET A 10 -17.09 -4.50 9.85
C MET A 10 -17.75 -3.11 9.80
N VAL A 11 -18.42 -2.78 8.69
CA VAL A 11 -19.11 -1.48 8.54
C VAL A 11 -20.26 -1.37 9.54
N SER A 12 -21.06 -2.43 9.73
CA SER A 12 -22.15 -2.41 10.71
C SER A 12 -21.66 -2.28 12.15
N ALA A 13 -20.54 -2.92 12.51
CA ALA A 13 -19.97 -2.80 13.84
C ALA A 13 -19.43 -1.38 14.11
N TYR A 14 -18.81 -0.74 13.10
CA TYR A 14 -18.39 0.65 13.20
C TYR A 14 -19.58 1.59 13.42
N TYR A 15 -20.67 1.39 12.65
CA TYR A 15 -21.92 2.12 12.83
C TYR A 15 -22.50 1.97 14.24
N MET A 16 -22.67 0.73 14.71
CA MET A 16 -23.19 0.46 16.05
C MET A 16 -22.31 1.08 17.13
N TYR A 17 -20.98 1.00 17.00
CA TYR A 17 -20.07 1.60 17.97
C TYR A 17 -20.24 3.12 18.04
N SER A 18 -20.25 3.81 16.90
CA SER A 18 -20.40 5.27 16.87
C SER A 18 -21.75 5.74 17.41
N GLU A 19 -22.84 5.03 17.09
CA GLU A 19 -24.18 5.40 17.53
C GLU A 19 -24.40 5.11 19.02
N PHE A 20 -24.08 3.90 19.49
CA PHE A 20 -24.41 3.48 20.86
C PHE A 20 -23.39 3.92 21.92
N ILE A 21 -22.11 4.02 21.58
CA ILE A 21 -21.04 4.30 22.55
C ILE A 21 -20.56 5.75 22.45
N ALA A 22 -20.40 6.26 21.23
CA ALA A 22 -19.88 7.61 21.03
C ALA A 22 -20.98 8.68 21.02
N GLY A 23 -22.25 8.31 20.81
CA GLY A 23 -23.39 9.22 20.85
C GLY A 23 -23.43 10.24 19.71
N PHE A 24 -22.56 10.11 18.70
CA PHE A 24 -22.53 10.95 17.50
C PHE A 24 -22.52 10.07 16.26
N PHE A 25 -23.29 10.47 15.23
CA PHE A 25 -23.34 9.76 13.96
C PHE A 25 -22.61 10.55 12.86
N PRO A 26 -21.31 10.25 12.59
CA PRO A 26 -20.55 10.96 11.58
C PRO A 26 -20.84 10.33 10.20
N MET A 27 -21.97 10.70 9.59
CA MET A 27 -22.41 10.17 8.29
C MET A 27 -21.31 10.24 7.21
N HIS A 28 -20.53 11.32 7.19
CA HIS A 28 -19.45 11.50 6.23
C HIS A 28 -18.30 10.49 6.43
N TYR A 29 -17.88 10.25 7.67
CA TYR A 29 -16.84 9.25 7.98
C TYR A 29 -17.32 7.83 7.67
N ALA A 30 -18.58 7.53 7.99
CA ALA A 30 -19.19 6.24 7.68
C ALA A 30 -19.21 5.94 6.16
N MET A 31 -19.48 6.95 5.33
CA MET A 31 -19.39 6.82 3.87
C MET A 31 -17.97 6.53 3.38
N ILE A 32 -16.95 7.16 3.98
CA ILE A 32 -15.53 6.87 3.66
C ILE A 32 -15.20 5.41 3.99
N TRP A 33 -15.59 4.93 5.17
CA TRP A 33 -15.38 3.55 5.57
C TRP A 33 -16.10 2.55 4.65
N ALA A 34 -17.33 2.86 4.25
CA ALA A 34 -18.07 2.04 3.29
C ALA A 34 -17.39 2.00 1.91
N ALA A 35 -16.87 3.14 1.44
CA ALA A 35 -16.13 3.22 0.17
C ALA A 35 -14.82 2.43 0.21
N LEU A 36 -14.02 2.59 1.27
CA LEU A 36 -12.78 1.82 1.49
C LEU A 36 -13.08 0.31 1.53
N THR A 37 -14.15 -0.06 2.23
CA THR A 37 -14.62 -1.45 2.30
C THR A 37 -14.97 -2.00 0.92
N ALA A 38 -15.70 -1.24 0.10
CA ALA A 38 -16.08 -1.65 -1.25
C ALA A 38 -14.88 -1.77 -2.21
N VAL A 39 -13.85 -0.92 -2.05
CA VAL A 39 -12.64 -0.91 -2.88
C VAL A 39 -11.64 -1.99 -2.47
N SER A 40 -11.63 -2.38 -1.20
CA SER A 40 -10.68 -3.35 -0.65
C SER A 40 -10.59 -4.72 -1.36
N PRO A 41 -11.68 -5.39 -1.82
CA PRO A 41 -11.55 -6.65 -2.56
C PRO A 41 -10.82 -6.49 -3.91
N PHE A 42 -10.97 -5.34 -4.56
CA PHE A 42 -10.27 -5.05 -5.81
C PHE A 42 -8.77 -4.86 -5.57
N LEU A 43 -8.39 -4.11 -4.54
CA LEU A 43 -6.98 -3.97 -4.13
C LEU A 43 -6.38 -5.31 -3.69
N ALA A 44 -7.14 -6.12 -2.96
CA ALA A 44 -6.68 -7.45 -2.53
C ALA A 44 -6.38 -8.36 -3.72
N TYR A 45 -7.18 -8.29 -4.79
CA TYR A 45 -6.93 -9.02 -6.03
C TYR A 45 -5.61 -8.60 -6.70
N ILE A 46 -5.33 -7.29 -6.77
CA ILE A 46 -4.08 -6.74 -7.31
C ILE A 46 -2.88 -7.19 -6.47
N CYS A 47 -2.98 -7.11 -5.14
CA CYS A 47 -1.91 -7.53 -4.22
C CYS A 47 -1.62 -9.03 -4.32
N TRP A 48 -2.65 -9.86 -4.49
CA TRP A 48 -2.47 -11.28 -4.72
C TRP A 48 -1.71 -11.54 -6.03
N TYR A 49 -2.07 -10.82 -7.10
CA TYR A 49 -1.38 -10.93 -8.38
C TYR A 49 0.08 -10.45 -8.32
N ALA A 50 0.41 -9.47 -7.48
CA ALA A 50 1.78 -9.02 -7.25
C ALA A 50 2.71 -10.15 -6.74
N LYS A 51 2.18 -11.10 -5.98
CA LYS A 51 2.91 -12.27 -5.46
C LYS A 51 2.99 -13.45 -6.44
N GLY A 52 2.31 -13.34 -7.59
CA GLY A 52 2.32 -14.37 -8.63
C GLY A 52 3.67 -14.53 -9.34
N THR A 53 3.75 -15.53 -10.22
CA THR A 53 4.92 -15.79 -11.07
C THR A 53 4.72 -15.16 -12.45
N GLY A 54 5.71 -14.39 -12.91
CA GLY A 54 5.68 -13.77 -14.25
C GLY A 54 6.15 -12.32 -14.29
N ARG A 55 6.19 -11.75 -15.50
CA ARG A 55 6.63 -10.37 -15.76
C ARG A 55 5.65 -9.33 -15.20
N THR A 56 4.36 -9.57 -15.35
CA THR A 56 3.29 -8.69 -14.88
C THR A 56 3.29 -8.59 -13.35
N ALA A 57 3.44 -9.72 -12.66
CA ALA A 57 3.58 -9.74 -11.20
C ALA A 57 4.82 -8.95 -10.74
N ALA A 58 5.94 -9.06 -11.47
CA ALA A 58 7.16 -8.30 -11.16
C ALA A 58 6.94 -6.80 -11.25
N ILE A 59 6.25 -6.32 -12.29
CA ILE A 59 5.91 -4.90 -12.49
C ILE A 59 5.02 -4.37 -11.36
N ILE A 60 3.98 -5.12 -10.97
CA ILE A 60 3.09 -4.69 -9.88
C ILE A 60 3.87 -4.67 -8.56
N SER A 61 4.67 -5.70 -8.27
CA SER A 61 5.49 -5.73 -7.04
C SER A 61 6.54 -4.62 -7.00
N SER A 62 7.16 -4.28 -8.13
CA SER A 62 8.12 -3.17 -8.20
C SER A 62 7.44 -1.83 -8.02
N LEU A 63 6.23 -1.65 -8.56
CA LEU A 63 5.46 -0.43 -8.36
C LEU A 63 5.14 -0.21 -6.87
N ILE A 64 4.71 -1.26 -6.16
CA ILE A 64 4.42 -1.19 -4.71
C ILE A 64 5.67 -0.79 -3.92
N VAL A 65 6.81 -1.43 -4.18
CA VAL A 65 8.08 -1.10 -3.49
C VAL A 65 8.59 0.28 -3.89
N GLY A 66 8.42 0.69 -5.14
CA GLY A 66 8.79 2.01 -5.63
C GLY A 66 7.98 3.14 -5.00
N THR A 67 6.67 2.97 -4.86
CA THR A 67 5.81 3.93 -4.17
C THR A 67 6.12 4.01 -2.69
N ALA A 68 6.39 2.86 -2.04
CA ALA A 68 6.83 2.85 -0.64
C ALA A 68 8.19 3.57 -0.49
N GLY A 69 9.11 3.36 -1.43
CA GLY A 69 10.41 4.03 -1.45
C GLY A 69 10.31 5.52 -1.70
N TRP A 70 9.37 5.96 -2.54
CA TRP A 70 9.11 7.38 -2.79
C TRP A 70 8.63 8.11 -1.52
N THR A 71 7.81 7.47 -0.69
CA THR A 71 7.37 8.05 0.59
C THR A 71 8.47 8.04 1.66
N THR A 72 9.38 7.06 1.62
CA THR A 72 10.42 6.90 2.65
C THR A 72 11.67 7.72 2.39
N VAL A 73 12.15 7.76 1.14
CA VAL A 73 13.48 8.28 0.77
C VAL A 73 13.32 9.36 -0.28
N HIS A 74 13.87 10.54 0.01
CA HIS A 74 13.99 11.65 -0.91
C HIS A 74 15.44 11.78 -1.36
N ILE A 75 15.68 11.65 -2.67
CA ILE A 75 17.01 11.79 -3.29
C ILE A 75 17.04 13.10 -4.05
N GLY A 76 17.82 14.07 -3.58
CA GLY A 76 18.05 15.34 -4.26
C GLY A 76 19.44 15.42 -4.90
N MET A 77 19.81 16.61 -5.39
CA MET A 77 21.16 16.90 -5.92
C MET A 77 22.20 16.91 -4.78
N GLY A 78 22.56 15.72 -4.28
CA GLY A 78 23.59 15.52 -3.26
C GLY A 78 23.07 15.34 -1.82
N TYR A 79 21.76 15.21 -1.61
CA TYR A 79 21.20 14.87 -0.30
C TYR A 79 20.30 13.64 -0.37
N ILE A 80 20.32 12.85 0.71
CA ILE A 80 19.38 11.74 0.95
C ILE A 80 18.69 12.08 2.26
N SER A 81 17.39 12.33 2.21
CA SER A 81 16.55 12.57 3.39
C SER A 81 15.57 11.42 3.58
N VAL A 82 15.29 11.09 4.84
CA VAL A 82 14.33 10.05 5.22
C VAL A 82 13.20 10.72 5.99
N THR A 83 11.96 10.46 5.58
CA THR A 83 10.77 11.12 6.13
C THR A 83 10.51 10.73 7.57
N SER A 84 10.37 9.44 7.85
CA SER A 84 10.11 8.92 9.19
C SER A 84 10.55 7.48 9.35
N ILE A 85 10.84 7.07 10.59
CA ILE A 85 11.19 5.68 10.93
C ILE A 85 10.06 4.71 10.55
N LEU A 86 8.80 5.15 10.64
CA LEU A 86 7.62 4.36 10.29
C LEU A 86 7.60 4.03 8.80
N ASP A 87 7.95 4.97 7.94
CA ASP A 87 8.00 4.74 6.50
C ASP A 87 9.13 3.78 6.14
N VAL A 88 10.26 3.85 6.84
CA VAL A 88 11.35 2.88 6.70
C VAL A 88 10.89 1.47 7.06
N ILE A 89 10.15 1.34 8.17
CA ILE A 89 9.58 0.05 8.59
C ILE A 89 8.60 -0.46 7.53
N MET A 90 7.72 0.40 7.00
CA MET A 90 6.78 0.04 5.93
C MET A 90 7.50 -0.41 4.65
N LEU A 91 8.60 0.25 4.27
CA LEU A 91 9.42 -0.14 3.14
C LEU A 91 10.05 -1.53 3.35
N VAL A 92 10.61 -1.78 4.53
CA VAL A 92 11.21 -3.09 4.87
C VAL A 92 10.15 -4.19 4.86
N ILE A 93 8.96 -3.95 5.44
CA ILE A 93 7.85 -4.90 5.43
C ILE A 93 7.39 -5.17 3.99
N SER A 94 7.26 -4.13 3.16
CA SER A 94 6.84 -4.27 1.76
C SER A 94 7.80 -5.15 0.97
N ILE A 95 9.12 -4.95 1.15
CA ILE A 95 10.15 -5.79 0.53
C ILE A 95 10.08 -7.22 1.05
N ALA A 96 9.91 -7.42 2.36
CA ALA A 96 9.83 -8.74 2.98
C ALA A 96 8.60 -9.53 2.51
N VAL A 97 7.43 -8.89 2.43
CA VAL A 97 6.16 -9.53 2.01
C VAL A 97 6.19 -9.94 0.55
N LEU A 98 6.83 -9.13 -0.31
CA LEU A 98 6.95 -9.34 -1.75
C LEU A 98 8.23 -10.11 -2.14
N TRP A 99 9.03 -10.57 -1.17
CA TRP A 99 10.24 -11.32 -1.43
C TRP A 99 9.94 -12.62 -2.17
N ARG A 100 10.62 -12.85 -3.30
CA ARG A 100 10.44 -14.04 -4.14
C ARG A 100 11.49 -15.10 -3.80
N ASN A 101 11.12 -16.37 -3.98
CA ASN A 101 12.01 -17.52 -3.74
C ASN A 101 13.28 -17.48 -4.60
N ALA A 102 13.19 -16.92 -5.81
CA ALA A 102 14.34 -16.73 -6.70
C ALA A 102 14.98 -15.36 -6.46
N VAL A 103 16.19 -15.35 -5.90
CA VAL A 103 16.97 -14.11 -5.61
C VAL A 103 17.12 -13.23 -6.85
N LYS A 104 17.32 -13.82 -8.03
CA LYS A 104 17.39 -13.09 -9.32
C LYS A 104 16.12 -12.28 -9.59
N GLN A 105 14.94 -12.83 -9.28
CA GLN A 105 13.67 -12.14 -9.51
C GLN A 105 13.42 -11.04 -8.48
N SER A 106 13.82 -11.25 -7.22
CA SER A 106 13.77 -10.23 -6.18
C SER A 106 14.70 -9.06 -6.51
N LEU A 107 15.90 -9.31 -7.03
CA LEU A 107 16.82 -8.26 -7.48
C LEU A 107 16.26 -7.46 -8.66
N VAL A 108 15.64 -8.12 -9.63
CA VAL A 108 14.98 -7.44 -10.76
C VAL A 108 13.82 -6.58 -10.25
N MET A 109 13.01 -7.10 -9.33
CA MET A 109 11.92 -6.35 -8.72
C MET A 109 12.43 -5.11 -7.97
N LEU A 110 13.49 -5.25 -7.17
CA LEU A 110 14.11 -4.11 -6.46
C LEU A 110 14.69 -3.09 -7.43
N GLY A 111 15.40 -3.53 -8.48
CA GLY A 111 15.92 -2.64 -9.52
C GLY A 111 14.82 -1.85 -10.23
N LEU A 112 13.73 -2.52 -10.61
CA LEU A 112 12.54 -1.86 -11.16
C LEU A 112 11.88 -0.93 -10.12
N GLY A 113 11.88 -1.30 -8.84
CA GLY A 113 11.38 -0.49 -7.74
C GLY A 113 12.13 0.83 -7.59
N VAL A 114 13.47 0.79 -7.67
CA VAL A 114 14.32 1.99 -7.66
C VAL A 114 14.04 2.86 -8.88
N LEU A 115 13.85 2.26 -10.07
CA LEU A 115 13.45 3.03 -11.26
C LEU A 115 12.11 3.73 -11.05
N THR A 116 11.10 3.04 -10.51
CA THR A 116 9.81 3.65 -10.20
C THR A 116 9.92 4.76 -9.16
N LEU A 117 10.79 4.62 -8.16
CA LEU A 117 11.09 5.67 -7.19
C LEU A 117 11.66 6.91 -7.88
N MET A 118 12.66 6.74 -8.76
CA MET A 118 13.26 7.87 -9.48
C MET A 118 12.24 8.59 -10.38
N VAL A 119 11.40 7.83 -11.08
CA VAL A 119 10.34 8.39 -11.91
C VAL A 119 9.33 9.16 -11.06
N LEU A 120 8.92 8.62 -9.91
CA LEU A 120 7.97 9.29 -9.01
C LEU A 120 8.56 10.57 -8.41
N GLN A 121 9.83 10.57 -8.02
CA GLN A 121 10.51 11.79 -7.53
C GLN A 121 10.61 12.88 -8.61
N PHE A 122 10.81 12.48 -9.87
CA PHE A 122 10.85 13.42 -10.99
C PHE A 122 9.47 14.04 -11.27
N VAL A 123 8.40 13.23 -11.27
CA VAL A 123 7.03 13.69 -11.55
C VAL A 123 6.45 14.48 -10.37
N MET A 124 6.75 14.06 -9.14
CA MET A 124 6.27 14.66 -7.90
C MET A 124 7.46 14.88 -6.94
N PRO A 125 8.11 16.06 -7.01
CA PRO A 125 9.33 16.35 -6.24
C PRO A 125 9.07 16.61 -4.75
N PHE A 126 7.82 16.88 -4.36
CA PHE A 126 7.44 17.14 -2.98
C PHE A 126 6.72 15.92 -2.40
N GLY A 127 7.35 15.27 -1.41
CA GLY A 127 6.64 14.38 -0.48
C GLY A 127 6.00 15.22 0.62
N PHE A 128 4.74 14.93 0.96
CA PHE A 128 4.04 15.53 2.09
C PHE A 128 4.36 14.79 3.38
#